data_AF-A0A9P6QWM4-F1
#
_entry.id   AF-A0A9P6QWM4-F1
#
_cell.length_a   1.000
_cell.length_b   1.000
_cell.length_c   1.000
_cell.angle_alpha   90.00
_cell.angle_beta   90.00
_cell.angle_gamma   90.00
#
_symmetry.space_group_name_H-M   'P 1'
#
loop_
_entity.id
_entity.type
_entity.pdbx_description
1 polymer ?
#
loop_
_entity_poly.entity_id
_entity_poly.type
_entity_poly.pdbx_seq_one_letter_code
_entity_poly.pdbx_strand_id
1 'polypeptide(L)'
;MGLFSLDHMSYEIDKGYQKAEVREPSLYEMTKAALATLKGQTATHQGFFLMIGGSRIDTSAHNNDPVAHAHEILEYHRTVELVQQFVYAHPETLVISTSSHETGGFTLGYQDDPDTYPGRFWNPEVIDRAKASTEFLTRQLYAYNTQAGKTPTQGEREEFVKAQILDQGLGITDATLEEIAYLADKDADYLKGLHFLGHAVSRRANLGWTTFGHTGVDVNLYATGDGYSNLLGNHENIAIGEAMSDYLNVDLIDITRKLQINAHEWFKPKDGQPTSRRPRARQPRSGR
;
A
#
# COMPACT_ATOMS: atom_id res chain seq x y z
N MET A 1 -5.63 21.72 -2.73
CA MET A 1 -4.49 20.79 -2.57
C MET A 1 -4.49 20.31 -1.14
N GLY A 2 -4.48 19.00 -0.90
CA GLY A 2 -4.42 18.40 0.45
C GLY A 2 -3.10 17.65 0.62
N LEU A 3 -2.33 18.03 1.64
CA LEU A 3 -1.08 17.37 2.04
C LEU A 3 -1.22 17.08 3.54
N PHE A 4 -1.35 15.80 3.90
CA PHE A 4 -1.75 15.39 5.25
C PHE A 4 -0.59 14.85 6.09
N SER A 5 0.53 14.51 5.46
CA SER A 5 1.77 14.06 6.09
C SER A 5 2.97 14.61 5.32
N LEU A 6 4.14 14.67 5.98
CA LEU A 6 5.42 15.01 5.35
C LEU A 6 5.97 13.84 4.52
N ASP A 7 5.49 12.63 4.79
CA ASP A 7 5.83 11.40 4.10
C ASP A 7 4.52 10.65 3.77
N HIS A 8 4.56 9.33 3.61
CA HIS A 8 3.39 8.49 3.59
C HIS A 8 2.48 8.77 4.79
N MET A 9 1.16 8.71 4.55
CA MET A 9 0.18 8.70 5.63
C MET A 9 0.32 7.39 6.42
N SER A 10 -0.11 7.41 7.67
CA SER A 10 -0.10 6.25 8.56
C SER A 10 -0.97 5.13 8.01
N TYR A 11 -0.68 3.88 8.41
CA TYR A 11 -1.58 2.77 8.11
C TYR A 11 -2.96 3.03 8.72
N GLU A 12 -4.02 2.53 8.06
CA GLU A 12 -5.40 2.76 8.49
C GLU A 12 -5.62 2.32 9.94
N ILE A 13 -5.07 1.17 10.34
CA ILE A 13 -5.17 0.66 11.72
C ILE A 13 -4.54 1.61 12.75
N ASP A 14 -3.52 2.40 12.36
CA ASP A 14 -2.79 3.27 13.28
C ASP A 14 -3.40 4.67 13.41
N LYS A 15 -4.26 5.09 12.47
CA LYS A 15 -4.84 6.45 12.45
C LYS A 15 -5.66 6.75 13.71
N GLY A 16 -6.19 5.72 14.38
CA GLY A 16 -6.90 5.85 15.65
C GLY A 16 -6.05 6.37 16.82
N TYR A 17 -4.73 6.26 16.74
CA TYR A 17 -3.80 6.78 17.76
C TYR A 17 -3.44 8.26 17.56
N GLN A 18 -3.82 8.85 16.42
CA GLN A 18 -3.57 10.26 16.15
C GLN A 18 -4.56 11.13 16.93
N LYS A 19 -4.08 12.30 17.39
CA LYS A 19 -4.97 13.29 18.00
C LYS A 19 -5.91 13.87 16.94
N ALA A 20 -7.11 14.25 17.35
CA ALA A 20 -8.16 14.71 16.43
C ALA A 20 -7.73 15.90 15.55
N GLU A 21 -6.88 16.78 16.05
CA GLU A 21 -6.40 17.98 15.35
C GLU A 21 -5.41 17.68 14.22
N VAL A 22 -4.79 16.50 14.24
CA VAL A 22 -3.79 16.07 13.27
C VAL A 22 -4.18 14.74 12.60
N ARG A 23 -5.45 14.32 12.76
CA ARG A 23 -5.93 13.05 12.19
C ARG A 23 -5.92 13.13 10.67
N GLU A 24 -5.14 12.24 10.08
CA GLU A 24 -5.08 12.00 8.65
C GLU A 24 -6.42 11.45 8.14
N PRO A 25 -6.93 11.90 6.98
CA PRO A 25 -8.14 11.32 6.40
C PRO A 25 -7.90 9.89 5.90
N SER A 26 -8.94 9.07 5.91
CA SER A 26 -8.92 7.75 5.28
C SER A 26 -8.94 7.86 3.74
N LEU A 27 -8.60 6.77 3.02
CA LEU A 27 -8.70 6.75 1.56
C LEU A 27 -10.15 6.97 1.11
N TYR A 28 -11.10 6.38 1.83
CA TYR A 28 -12.52 6.59 1.67
C TYR A 28 -12.91 8.06 1.85
N GLU A 29 -12.44 8.72 2.92
CA GLU A 29 -12.76 10.14 3.19
C GLU A 29 -12.21 11.06 2.08
N MET A 30 -10.97 10.83 1.64
CA MET A 30 -10.37 11.57 0.53
C MET A 30 -11.12 11.34 -0.79
N THR A 31 -11.46 10.09 -1.10
CA THR A 31 -12.20 9.72 -2.31
C THR A 31 -13.58 10.36 -2.32
N LYS A 32 -14.28 10.34 -1.18
CA LYS A 32 -15.59 10.98 -1.03
C LYS A 32 -15.53 12.48 -1.29
N ALA A 33 -14.53 13.16 -0.73
CA ALA A 33 -14.33 14.59 -0.95
C ALA A 33 -13.97 14.91 -2.41
N ALA A 34 -13.13 14.08 -3.04
CA ALA A 34 -12.75 14.23 -4.44
C ALA A 34 -13.95 14.08 -5.38
N LEU A 35 -14.74 13.01 -5.22
CA LEU A 35 -15.95 12.77 -6.02
C LEU A 35 -16.97 13.89 -5.85
N ALA A 36 -17.20 14.37 -4.62
CA ALA A 36 -18.12 15.47 -4.37
C ALA A 36 -17.65 16.78 -5.04
N THR A 37 -16.34 17.06 -4.99
CA THR A 37 -15.75 18.26 -5.59
C THR A 37 -15.80 18.20 -7.11
N LEU A 38 -15.34 17.10 -7.71
CA LEU A 38 -15.25 16.93 -9.16
C LEU A 38 -16.64 16.92 -9.80
N LYS A 39 -17.61 16.23 -9.19
CA LYS A 39 -19.02 16.26 -9.63
C LYS A 39 -19.61 17.68 -9.60
N GLY A 40 -19.23 18.51 -8.62
CA GLY A 40 -19.69 19.90 -8.51
C GLY A 40 -19.07 20.86 -9.53
N GLN A 41 -17.97 20.48 -10.19
CA GLN A 41 -17.21 21.34 -11.10
C GLN A 41 -17.49 21.11 -12.60
N THR A 42 -18.41 20.21 -12.96
CA THR A 42 -18.76 19.86 -14.35
C THR A 42 -19.61 20.92 -15.06
N ALA A 43 -19.38 22.20 -14.79
CA ALA A 43 -20.08 23.35 -15.40
C ALA A 43 -19.93 23.41 -16.94
N THR A 44 -18.99 22.65 -17.52
CA THR A 44 -18.69 22.62 -18.95
C THR A 44 -19.23 21.39 -19.69
N HIS A 45 -20.06 20.55 -19.06
CA HIS A 45 -20.48 19.22 -19.58
C HIS A 45 -19.33 18.23 -19.84
N GLN A 46 -18.10 18.58 -19.49
CA GLN A 46 -16.96 17.68 -19.53
C GLN A 46 -16.92 16.91 -18.21
N GLY A 47 -16.85 15.58 -18.28
CA GLY A 47 -16.70 14.72 -17.10
C GLY A 47 -15.34 14.93 -16.40
N PHE A 48 -14.94 13.96 -15.58
CA PHE A 48 -13.64 14.01 -14.91
C PHE A 48 -12.91 12.68 -15.01
N PHE A 49 -11.58 12.75 -14.89
CA PHE A 49 -10.72 11.60 -14.63
C PHE A 49 -10.26 11.66 -13.18
N LEU A 50 -10.36 10.54 -12.47
CA LEU A 50 -9.91 10.41 -11.08
C LEU A 50 -9.12 9.11 -10.91
N MET A 51 -7.91 9.22 -10.40
CA MET A 51 -7.09 8.09 -9.97
C MET A 51 -7.09 8.01 -8.45
N ILE A 52 -7.37 6.81 -7.91
CA ILE A 52 -7.41 6.52 -6.47
C ILE A 52 -6.39 5.41 -6.20
N GLY A 53 -5.43 5.64 -5.29
CA GLY A 53 -4.38 4.68 -4.97
C GLY A 53 -4.37 4.25 -3.51
N GLY A 54 -4.45 2.95 -3.26
CA GLY A 54 -4.26 2.33 -1.93
C GLY A 54 -2.82 1.85 -1.75
N SER A 55 -1.83 2.76 -1.80
CA SER A 55 -0.41 2.39 -1.88
C SER A 55 0.17 1.73 -0.62
N ARG A 56 -0.49 1.86 0.53
CA ARG A 56 0.00 1.26 1.79
C ARG A 56 -0.21 -0.26 1.85
N ILE A 57 -1.02 -0.84 0.96
CA ILE A 57 -1.08 -2.31 0.75
C ILE A 57 0.31 -2.84 0.35
N ASP A 58 1.00 -2.14 -0.55
CA ASP A 58 2.34 -2.47 -0.98
C ASP A 58 3.39 -2.29 0.14
N THR A 59 3.35 -1.16 0.85
CA THR A 59 4.31 -0.88 1.92
C THR A 59 4.20 -1.87 3.09
N SER A 60 2.97 -2.25 3.45
CA SER A 60 2.73 -3.26 4.51
C SER A 60 3.24 -4.64 4.09
N ALA A 61 3.09 -4.99 2.81
CA ALA A 61 3.64 -6.23 2.28
C ALA A 61 5.18 -6.21 2.20
N HIS A 62 5.80 -5.08 1.86
CA HIS A 62 7.26 -4.93 1.96
C HIS A 62 7.80 -5.16 3.37
N ASN A 63 6.99 -4.91 4.40
CA ASN A 63 7.33 -5.15 5.80
C ASN A 63 6.96 -6.57 6.27
N ASN A 64 6.29 -7.37 5.44
CA ASN A 64 5.62 -8.62 5.81
C ASN A 64 4.73 -8.43 7.06
N ASP A 65 3.99 -7.32 7.12
CA ASP A 65 3.06 -6.99 8.20
C ASP A 65 1.64 -7.42 7.81
N PRO A 66 1.17 -8.61 8.25
CA PRO A 66 -0.16 -9.08 7.89
C PRO A 66 -1.28 -8.25 8.54
N VAL A 67 -1.00 -7.53 9.62
CA VAL A 67 -1.99 -6.69 10.30
C VAL A 67 -2.27 -5.45 9.48
N ALA A 68 -1.24 -4.66 9.18
CA ALA A 68 -1.39 -3.50 8.33
C ALA A 68 -1.92 -3.88 6.94
N HIS A 69 -1.42 -4.98 6.36
CA HIS A 69 -1.82 -5.42 5.02
C HIS A 69 -3.32 -5.71 4.93
N ALA A 70 -3.87 -6.47 5.90
CA ALA A 70 -5.30 -6.75 5.94
C ALA A 70 -6.15 -5.48 6.10
N HIS A 71 -5.75 -4.57 7.01
CA HIS A 71 -6.49 -3.33 7.25
C HIS A 71 -6.45 -2.36 6.07
N GLU A 72 -5.34 -2.29 5.34
CA GLU A 72 -5.24 -1.50 4.10
C GLU A 72 -6.11 -2.08 2.98
N ILE A 73 -6.19 -3.40 2.84
CA ILE A 73 -7.11 -4.07 1.91
C ILE A 73 -8.57 -3.76 2.27
N LEU A 74 -8.92 -3.80 3.56
CA LEU A 74 -10.28 -3.50 4.02
C LEU A 74 -10.67 -2.03 3.76
N GLU A 75 -9.75 -1.08 3.95
CA GLU A 75 -10.01 0.34 3.64
C GLU A 75 -10.10 0.58 2.13
N TYR A 76 -9.27 -0.10 1.32
CA TYR A 76 -9.41 -0.06 -0.14
C TYR A 76 -10.75 -0.67 -0.58
N HIS A 77 -11.18 -1.78 0.02
CA HIS A 77 -12.48 -2.40 -0.25
C HIS A 77 -13.64 -1.44 0.06
N ARG A 78 -13.63 -0.80 1.23
CA ARG A 78 -14.61 0.23 1.60
C ARG A 78 -14.62 1.42 0.62
N THR A 79 -13.46 1.81 0.12
CA THR A 79 -13.33 2.84 -0.91
C THR A 79 -13.93 2.38 -2.25
N VAL A 80 -13.72 1.12 -2.65
CA VAL A 80 -14.32 0.53 -3.84
C VAL A 80 -15.85 0.50 -3.72
N GLU A 81 -16.42 0.19 -2.56
CA GLU A 81 -17.87 0.24 -2.35
C GLU A 81 -18.45 1.64 -2.60
N LEU A 82 -17.77 2.69 -2.12
CA LEU A 82 -18.16 4.08 -2.40
C LEU A 82 -18.12 4.40 -3.90
N VAL A 83 -17.07 3.94 -4.60
CA VAL A 83 -16.91 4.16 -6.04
C VAL A 83 -17.97 3.38 -6.82
N GLN A 84 -18.30 2.15 -6.43
CA GLN A 84 -19.38 1.38 -7.05
C GLN A 84 -20.73 2.10 -6.91
N GLN A 85 -21.04 2.63 -5.73
CA GLN A 85 -22.25 3.43 -5.52
C GLN A 85 -22.28 4.67 -6.43
N PHE A 86 -21.12 5.32 -6.63
CA PHE A 86 -21.02 6.44 -7.56
C PHE A 86 -21.33 6.01 -9.00
N VAL A 87 -20.73 4.92 -9.50
CA VAL A 87 -20.95 4.42 -10.87
C VAL A 87 -22.42 4.03 -11.09
N TYR A 88 -23.07 3.39 -10.11
CA TYR A 88 -24.49 3.05 -10.23
C TYR A 88 -25.40 4.27 -10.34
N ALA A 89 -25.02 5.39 -9.72
CA ALA A 89 -25.73 6.66 -9.84
C ALA A 89 -25.35 7.46 -11.11
N HIS A 90 -24.27 7.08 -11.79
CA HIS A 90 -23.67 7.81 -12.90
C HIS A 90 -23.26 6.84 -14.03
N PRO A 91 -24.23 6.33 -14.83
CA PRO A 91 -23.99 5.22 -15.77
C PRO A 91 -22.99 5.53 -16.89
N GLU A 92 -22.76 6.81 -17.22
CA GLU A 92 -21.73 7.27 -18.17
C GLU A 92 -20.32 7.34 -17.52
N THR A 93 -20.02 6.38 -16.64
CA THR A 93 -18.74 6.29 -15.91
C THR A 93 -18.14 4.93 -16.16
N LEU A 94 -16.88 4.89 -16.61
CA LEU A 94 -16.04 3.69 -16.59
C LEU A 94 -15.21 3.69 -15.29
N VAL A 95 -15.23 2.58 -14.57
CA VAL A 95 -14.30 2.33 -13.45
C VAL A 95 -13.42 1.13 -13.79
N ILE A 96 -12.12 1.32 -13.56
CA ILE A 96 -11.10 0.30 -13.68
C ILE A 96 -10.38 0.22 -12.33
N SER A 97 -10.27 -0.98 -11.76
CA SER A 97 -9.49 -1.26 -10.56
C SER A 97 -8.53 -2.41 -10.84
N THR A 98 -7.26 -2.20 -10.55
CA THR A 98 -6.18 -3.18 -10.74
C THR A 98 -5.05 -2.87 -9.75
N SER A 99 -4.06 -3.74 -9.68
CA SER A 99 -2.78 -3.47 -9.00
C SER A 99 -1.69 -3.12 -10.00
N SER A 100 -0.63 -2.45 -9.54
CA SER A 100 0.61 -2.29 -10.31
C SER A 100 1.46 -3.56 -10.33
N HIS A 101 1.42 -4.33 -9.24
CA HIS A 101 2.14 -5.59 -9.02
C HIS A 101 1.63 -6.28 -7.74
N GLU A 102 2.08 -7.50 -7.47
CA GLU A 102 2.01 -8.10 -6.13
C GLU A 102 3.31 -7.83 -5.38
N THR A 103 3.23 -7.80 -4.05
CA THR A 103 4.36 -7.57 -3.16
C THR A 103 4.33 -8.55 -1.99
N GLY A 104 5.50 -9.05 -1.60
CA GLY A 104 5.67 -9.95 -0.46
C GLY A 104 5.65 -11.44 -0.82
N GLY A 105 5.03 -11.81 -1.94
CA GLY A 105 4.77 -13.20 -2.30
C GLY A 105 3.96 -13.89 -1.21
N PHE A 106 2.83 -13.27 -0.88
CA PHE A 106 1.95 -13.61 0.23
C PHE A 106 1.17 -14.91 0.00
N THR A 107 1.08 -15.76 1.03
CA THR A 107 0.32 -17.02 0.95
C THR A 107 -0.53 -17.29 2.19
N LEU A 108 -1.72 -17.84 1.98
CA LEU A 108 -2.55 -18.46 3.03
C LEU A 108 -2.06 -19.89 3.31
N GLY A 109 -0.89 -19.97 3.93
CA GLY A 109 -0.25 -21.21 4.30
C GLY A 109 1.20 -20.95 4.67
N TYR A 110 1.63 -21.53 5.78
CA TYR A 110 2.98 -21.40 6.30
C TYR A 110 3.48 -22.75 6.83
N GLN A 111 4.77 -23.00 6.70
CA GLN A 111 5.42 -24.18 7.26
C GLN A 111 6.62 -23.74 8.09
N ASP A 112 6.47 -23.82 9.40
CA ASP A 112 7.50 -23.45 10.38
C ASP A 112 8.47 -24.62 10.64
N ASP A 113 7.92 -25.85 10.70
CA ASP A 113 8.67 -27.08 10.92
C ASP A 113 8.76 -27.89 9.61
N PRO A 114 9.97 -28.13 9.07
CA PRO A 114 10.15 -28.91 7.85
C PRO A 114 9.65 -30.36 7.98
N ASP A 115 9.61 -30.91 9.20
CA ASP A 115 9.25 -32.30 9.47
C ASP A 115 7.75 -32.49 9.77
N THR A 116 6.98 -31.40 9.88
CA THR A 116 5.55 -31.43 10.16
C THR A 116 4.75 -30.88 8.99
N TYR A 117 3.83 -31.70 8.44
CA TYR A 117 2.91 -31.24 7.40
C TYR A 117 2.02 -30.12 7.95
N PRO A 118 1.99 -28.92 7.33
CA PRO A 118 1.26 -27.79 7.89
C PRO A 118 -0.25 -28.04 7.82
N GLY A 119 -0.96 -27.61 8.86
CA GLY A 119 -2.41 -27.62 8.85
C GLY A 119 -2.97 -26.73 7.75
N ARG A 120 -4.06 -27.16 7.11
CA ARG A 120 -4.77 -26.38 6.08
C ARG A 120 -5.77 -25.39 6.70
N PHE A 121 -5.31 -24.57 7.64
CA PHE A 121 -6.13 -23.56 8.30
C PHE A 121 -5.40 -22.22 8.33
N TRP A 122 -6.14 -21.14 8.17
CA TRP A 122 -5.69 -19.77 8.40
C TRP A 122 -6.39 -19.28 9.68
N ASN A 123 -5.66 -18.55 10.52
CA ASN A 123 -6.12 -18.09 11.84
C ASN A 123 -6.38 -16.57 11.80
N PRO A 124 -7.49 -16.10 11.19
CA PRO A 124 -7.80 -14.67 11.06
C PRO A 124 -7.91 -13.94 12.40
N GLU A 125 -8.29 -14.65 13.46
CA GLU A 125 -8.42 -14.09 14.80
C GLU A 125 -7.11 -13.54 15.36
N VAL A 126 -5.97 -13.99 14.83
CA VAL A 126 -4.66 -13.42 15.19
C VAL A 126 -4.54 -11.99 14.68
N ILE A 127 -5.05 -11.72 13.47
CA ILE A 127 -5.05 -10.38 12.88
C ILE A 127 -6.11 -9.51 13.56
N ASP A 128 -7.31 -10.05 13.81
CA ASP A 128 -8.42 -9.34 14.46
C ASP A 128 -8.08 -8.85 15.88
N ARG A 129 -7.25 -9.59 16.62
CA ARG A 129 -6.80 -9.17 17.97
C ARG A 129 -5.77 -8.04 17.96
N ALA A 130 -5.03 -7.86 16.87
CA ALA A 130 -4.02 -6.83 16.77
C ALA A 130 -4.68 -5.44 16.68
N LYS A 131 -4.07 -4.46 17.34
CA LYS A 131 -4.60 -3.09 17.46
C LYS A 131 -3.75 -2.05 16.75
N ALA A 132 -2.57 -2.43 16.30
CA ALA A 132 -1.63 -1.54 15.62
C ALA A 132 -0.75 -2.32 14.64
N SER A 133 -0.20 -1.60 13.66
CA SER A 133 0.80 -2.14 12.74
C SER A 133 2.13 -2.45 13.43
N THR A 134 2.93 -3.31 12.81
CA THR A 134 4.29 -3.58 13.27
C THR A 134 5.18 -2.35 13.15
N GLU A 135 4.90 -1.45 12.19
CA GLU A 135 5.58 -0.16 12.04
C GLU A 135 5.34 0.74 13.24
N PHE A 136 4.09 0.91 13.64
CA PHE A 136 3.74 1.74 14.79
C PHE A 136 4.31 1.18 16.10
N LEU A 137 4.18 -0.13 16.31
CA LEU A 137 4.68 -0.78 17.52
C LEU A 137 6.21 -0.77 17.60
N THR A 138 6.90 -0.95 16.47
CA THR A 138 8.36 -0.83 16.43
C THR A 138 8.78 0.62 16.72
N ARG A 139 8.10 1.64 16.19
CA ARG A 139 8.37 3.05 16.57
C ARG A 139 8.19 3.28 18.07
N GLN A 140 7.16 2.70 18.70
CA GLN A 140 6.97 2.81 20.15
C GLN A 140 8.11 2.15 20.94
N LEU A 141 8.54 0.96 20.52
CA LEU A 141 9.68 0.27 21.13
C LEU A 141 10.97 1.11 21.05
N TYR A 142 11.24 1.72 19.89
CA TYR A 142 12.42 2.58 19.72
C TYR A 142 12.33 3.89 20.50
N ALA A 143 11.14 4.49 20.57
CA ALA A 143 10.89 5.66 21.39
C ALA A 143 11.09 5.34 22.88
N TYR A 144 10.68 4.16 23.34
CA TYR A 144 10.91 3.69 24.70
C TYR A 144 12.41 3.60 25.03
N ASN A 145 13.24 3.20 24.06
CA ASN A 145 14.69 3.08 24.21
C ASN A 145 15.41 4.44 24.34
N THR A 146 14.79 5.49 23.82
CA THR A 146 15.41 6.81 23.65
C THR A 146 14.73 7.90 24.49
N GLN A 147 13.98 7.50 25.51
CA GLN A 147 13.28 8.43 26.40
C GLN A 147 14.26 9.38 27.12
N ALA A 148 13.96 10.68 27.07
CA ALA A 148 14.78 11.69 27.69
C ALA A 148 14.87 11.47 29.22
N GLY A 149 16.09 11.30 29.72
CA GLY A 149 16.36 11.23 31.17
C GLY A 149 16.14 9.87 31.83
N LYS A 150 15.83 8.81 31.06
CA LYS A 150 15.75 7.45 31.60
C LYS A 150 16.30 6.44 30.58
N THR A 151 17.24 5.61 31.00
CA THR A 151 17.64 4.41 30.26
C THR A 151 16.92 3.22 30.89
N PRO A 152 15.93 2.61 30.22
CA PRO A 152 15.26 1.44 30.75
C PRO A 152 16.24 0.29 31.01
N THR A 153 16.08 -0.38 32.14
CA THR A 153 16.78 -1.64 32.43
C THR A 153 16.27 -2.76 31.51
N GLN A 154 17.05 -3.84 31.38
CA GLN A 154 16.64 -5.00 30.57
C GLN A 154 15.27 -5.54 31.00
N GLY A 155 15.03 -5.71 32.31
CA GLY A 155 13.75 -6.21 32.81
C GLY A 155 12.57 -5.26 32.55
N GLU A 156 12.77 -3.94 32.63
CA GLU A 156 11.74 -2.96 32.25
C GLU A 156 11.39 -3.04 30.75
N ARG A 157 12.39 -3.32 29.90
CA ARG A 157 12.18 -3.48 28.46
C ARG A 157 11.45 -4.77 28.13
N GLU A 158 11.83 -5.89 28.76
CA GLU A 158 11.15 -7.17 28.59
C GLU A 158 9.67 -7.07 28.99
N GLU A 159 9.37 -6.39 30.11
CA GLU A 159 7.99 -6.15 30.53
C GLU A 159 7.25 -5.23 29.55
N PHE A 160 7.89 -4.17 29.04
CA PHE A 160 7.29 -3.29 28.04
C PHE A 160 6.99 -4.04 26.74
N VAL A 161 7.93 -4.83 26.23
CA VAL A 161 7.74 -5.67 25.04
C VAL A 161 6.59 -6.63 25.24
N LYS A 162 6.58 -7.37 26.36
CA LYS A 162 5.53 -8.35 26.65
C LYS A 162 4.15 -7.69 26.74
N ALA A 163 4.02 -6.65 27.58
CA ALA A 163 2.73 -6.06 27.89
C ALA A 163 2.21 -5.12 26.80
N GLN A 164 3.06 -4.25 26.25
CA GLN A 164 2.63 -3.17 25.35
C GLN A 164 2.75 -3.57 23.88
N ILE A 165 3.86 -4.20 23.49
CA ILE A 165 4.14 -4.52 22.09
C ILE A 165 3.43 -5.80 21.66
N LEU A 166 3.60 -6.89 22.41
CA LEU A 166 3.09 -8.21 22.04
C LEU A 166 1.63 -8.39 22.45
N ASP A 167 1.30 -8.25 23.75
CA ASP A 167 -0.06 -8.48 24.24
C ASP A 167 -1.02 -7.36 23.81
N GLN A 168 -0.86 -6.13 24.32
CA GLN A 168 -1.81 -5.04 24.01
C GLN A 168 -1.76 -4.59 22.54
N GLY A 169 -0.59 -4.65 21.91
CA GLY A 169 -0.38 -4.22 20.52
C GLY A 169 -0.81 -5.26 19.51
N LEU A 170 -0.31 -6.49 19.59
CA LEU A 170 -0.54 -7.55 18.60
C LEU A 170 -1.51 -8.64 19.05
N GLY A 171 -1.97 -8.63 20.31
CA GLY A 171 -2.80 -9.70 20.85
C GLY A 171 -2.08 -11.03 21.00
N ILE A 172 -0.74 -10.99 21.14
CA ILE A 172 0.13 -12.15 21.32
C ILE A 172 0.31 -12.40 22.82
N THR A 173 -0.42 -13.37 23.36
CA THR A 173 -0.39 -13.73 24.79
C THR A 173 0.51 -14.93 25.09
N ASP A 174 1.03 -15.59 24.06
CA ASP A 174 1.84 -16.80 24.11
C ASP A 174 3.28 -16.56 23.63
N ALA A 175 3.77 -15.33 23.81
CA ALA A 175 5.14 -14.97 23.45
C ALA A 175 6.17 -15.84 24.19
N THR A 176 7.17 -16.37 23.48
CA THR A 176 8.26 -17.11 24.12
C THR A 176 9.24 -16.16 24.80
N LEU A 177 10.05 -16.69 25.72
CA LEU A 177 11.10 -15.90 26.38
C LEU A 177 12.14 -15.41 25.36
N GLU A 178 12.39 -16.18 24.31
CA GLU A 178 13.29 -15.81 23.21
C GLU A 178 12.71 -14.69 22.35
N GLU A 179 11.41 -14.74 22.02
CA GLU A 179 10.73 -13.65 21.31
C GLU A 179 10.80 -12.34 22.10
N ILE A 180 10.55 -12.41 23.42
CA ILE A 180 10.64 -11.25 24.31
C ILE A 180 12.09 -10.74 24.40
N ALA A 181 13.06 -11.63 24.63
CA ALA A 181 14.46 -11.24 24.76
C ALA A 181 15.02 -10.61 23.47
N TYR A 182 14.65 -11.14 22.30
CA TYR A 182 15.06 -10.60 21.00
C TYR A 182 14.57 -9.17 20.80
N LEU A 183 13.29 -8.93 21.03
CA LEU A 183 12.69 -7.59 20.90
C LEU A 183 13.13 -6.63 22.02
N ALA A 184 13.45 -7.17 23.20
CA ALA A 184 13.93 -6.37 24.31
C ALA A 184 15.40 -5.96 24.16
N ASP A 185 16.16 -6.47 23.18
CA ASP A 185 17.52 -6.00 22.93
C ASP A 185 17.52 -4.51 22.54
N LYS A 186 18.28 -3.70 23.28
CA LYS A 186 18.40 -2.25 23.05
C LYS A 186 19.20 -1.89 21.81
N ASP A 187 20.04 -2.80 21.36
CA ASP A 187 20.92 -2.63 20.21
C ASP A 187 20.36 -3.33 18.96
N ALA A 188 19.14 -3.86 19.03
CA ALA A 188 18.43 -4.38 17.88
C ALA A 188 18.31 -3.30 16.78
N ASP A 189 18.24 -3.75 15.53
CA ASP A 189 18.03 -2.88 14.36
C ASP A 189 16.53 -2.68 14.07
N TYR A 190 16.15 -1.49 13.60
CA TYR A 190 14.74 -1.11 13.48
C TYR A 190 14.00 -2.01 12.50
N LEU A 191 14.61 -2.29 11.35
CA LEU A 191 14.01 -3.13 10.33
C LEU A 191 13.96 -4.59 10.79
N LYS A 192 14.96 -5.04 11.54
CA LYS A 192 14.91 -6.38 12.14
C LYS A 192 13.77 -6.53 13.14
N GLY A 193 13.57 -5.54 14.02
CA GLY A 193 12.43 -5.54 14.96
C GLY A 193 11.09 -5.53 14.23
N LEU A 194 10.96 -4.66 13.22
CA LEU A 194 9.78 -4.56 12.36
C LEU A 194 9.41 -5.90 11.72
N HIS A 195 10.37 -6.54 11.03
CA HIS A 195 10.14 -7.81 10.35
C HIS A 195 9.93 -8.96 11.34
N PHE A 196 10.56 -8.91 12.52
CA PHE A 196 10.34 -9.92 13.55
C PHE A 196 8.91 -9.88 14.08
N LEU A 197 8.35 -8.70 14.33
CA LEU A 197 6.94 -8.57 14.71
C LEU A 197 6.03 -9.12 13.59
N GLY A 198 6.32 -8.79 12.33
CA GLY A 198 5.58 -9.32 11.17
C GLY A 198 5.62 -10.85 11.10
N HIS A 199 6.79 -11.45 11.32
CA HIS A 199 6.97 -12.91 11.39
C HIS A 199 6.22 -13.53 12.57
N ALA A 200 6.29 -12.92 13.77
CA ALA A 200 5.64 -13.42 14.97
C ALA A 200 4.11 -13.50 14.80
N VAL A 201 3.51 -12.51 14.13
CA VAL A 201 2.08 -12.53 13.78
C VAL A 201 1.80 -13.54 12.67
N SER A 202 2.61 -13.53 11.59
CA SER A 202 2.41 -14.40 10.43
C SER A 202 2.46 -15.88 10.79
N ARG A 203 3.42 -16.30 11.62
CA ARG A 203 3.55 -17.68 12.13
C ARG A 203 2.28 -18.12 12.86
N ARG A 204 1.74 -17.27 13.74
CA ARG A 204 0.52 -17.55 14.50
C ARG A 204 -0.73 -17.56 13.60
N ALA A 205 -0.75 -16.70 12.60
CA ALA A 205 -1.84 -16.60 11.62
C ALA A 205 -1.80 -17.71 10.55
N ASN A 206 -0.71 -18.48 10.46
CA ASN A 206 -0.40 -19.42 9.38
C ASN A 206 -0.29 -18.74 8.00
N LEU A 207 0.44 -17.61 7.95
CA LEU A 207 0.67 -16.79 6.75
C LEU A 207 2.13 -16.89 6.30
N GLY A 208 2.33 -17.06 5.00
CA GLY A 208 3.65 -17.14 4.37
C GLY A 208 3.99 -15.90 3.57
N TRP A 209 5.29 -15.61 3.49
CA TRP A 209 5.89 -14.54 2.71
C TRP A 209 7.18 -15.08 2.10
N THR A 210 7.46 -14.76 0.83
CA THR A 210 8.65 -15.28 0.12
C THR A 210 9.70 -14.22 -0.15
N THR A 211 9.33 -12.94 -0.06
CA THR A 211 10.23 -11.82 -0.35
C THR A 211 9.81 -10.57 0.44
N PHE A 212 10.71 -9.60 0.58
CA PHE A 212 10.37 -8.23 0.98
C PHE A 212 10.24 -7.32 -0.25
N GLY A 213 9.97 -7.87 -1.43
CA GLY A 213 9.95 -7.18 -2.71
C GLY A 213 8.72 -7.53 -3.52
N HIS A 214 8.67 -7.06 -4.76
CA HIS A 214 7.58 -7.40 -5.68
C HIS A 214 7.74 -8.83 -6.21
N THR A 215 6.63 -9.42 -6.63
CA THR A 215 6.64 -10.67 -7.40
C THR A 215 6.09 -10.46 -8.81
N GLY A 216 6.32 -11.45 -9.69
CA GLY A 216 5.92 -11.42 -11.09
C GLY A 216 4.59 -12.13 -11.38
N VAL A 217 3.68 -12.19 -10.40
CA VAL A 217 2.35 -12.78 -10.63
C VAL A 217 1.48 -11.83 -11.45
N ASP A 218 0.58 -12.40 -12.25
CA ASP A 218 -0.49 -11.63 -12.87
C ASP A 218 -1.41 -11.07 -11.78
N VAL A 219 -1.86 -9.83 -11.99
CA VAL A 219 -2.76 -9.13 -11.05
C VAL A 219 -4.16 -9.05 -11.63
N ASN A 220 -5.15 -9.02 -10.74
CA ASN A 220 -6.55 -9.00 -11.16
C ASN A 220 -6.93 -7.63 -11.76
N LEU A 221 -7.67 -7.67 -12.86
CA LEU A 221 -8.30 -6.52 -13.47
C LEU A 221 -9.81 -6.57 -13.24
N TYR A 222 -10.34 -5.54 -12.61
CA TYR A 222 -11.78 -5.33 -12.40
C TYR A 222 -12.23 -4.10 -13.17
N ALA A 223 -13.34 -4.22 -13.90
CA ALA A 223 -13.95 -3.10 -14.60
C ALA A 223 -15.48 -3.13 -14.48
N THR A 224 -16.09 -1.94 -14.40
CA THR A 224 -17.55 -1.79 -14.36
C THR A 224 -17.98 -0.45 -14.95
N GLY A 225 -19.26 -0.31 -15.27
CA GLY A 225 -19.83 0.89 -15.89
C GLY A 225 -19.67 0.89 -17.41
N ASP A 226 -19.69 2.06 -18.05
CA ASP A 226 -19.68 2.14 -19.51
C ASP A 226 -18.37 1.65 -20.13
N GLY A 227 -18.42 0.95 -21.27
CA GLY A 227 -17.23 0.45 -21.98
C GLY A 227 -16.45 -0.70 -21.31
N TYR A 228 -16.89 -1.24 -20.16
CA TYR A 228 -16.15 -2.25 -19.40
C TYR A 228 -15.84 -3.55 -20.18
N SER A 229 -16.67 -3.89 -21.17
CA SER A 229 -16.52 -5.13 -21.94
C SER A 229 -15.20 -5.20 -22.71
N ASN A 230 -14.58 -4.05 -23.01
CA ASN A 230 -13.28 -3.98 -23.69
C ASN A 230 -12.12 -4.45 -22.79
N LEU A 231 -12.35 -4.55 -21.49
CA LEU A 231 -11.35 -4.94 -20.48
C LEU A 231 -11.55 -6.37 -19.97
N LEU A 232 -12.43 -7.15 -20.59
CA LEU A 232 -12.59 -8.57 -20.26
C LEU A 232 -11.39 -9.37 -20.78
N GLY A 233 -10.95 -10.37 -20.01
CA GLY A 233 -9.83 -11.25 -20.36
C GLY A 233 -8.49 -10.78 -19.79
N ASN A 234 -7.41 -11.31 -20.35
CA ASN A 234 -6.04 -10.99 -19.93
C ASN A 234 -5.49 -9.85 -20.78
N HIS A 235 -4.90 -8.85 -20.13
CA HIS A 235 -4.39 -7.64 -20.76
C HIS A 235 -3.00 -7.32 -20.25
N GLU A 236 -2.14 -6.87 -21.15
CA GLU A 236 -0.90 -6.18 -20.76
C GLU A 236 -1.25 -4.86 -20.08
N ASN A 237 -0.41 -4.39 -19.15
CA ASN A 237 -0.67 -3.15 -18.41
C ASN A 237 -0.82 -1.91 -19.33
N ILE A 238 -0.15 -1.91 -20.48
CA ILE A 238 -0.25 -0.83 -21.48
C ILE A 238 -1.66 -0.72 -22.07
N ALA A 239 -2.39 -1.84 -22.19
CA ALA A 239 -3.73 -1.86 -22.78
C ALA A 239 -4.74 -1.12 -21.90
N ILE A 240 -4.49 -1.05 -20.59
CA ILE A 240 -5.32 -0.27 -19.66
C ILE A 240 -5.21 1.23 -19.97
N GLY A 241 -3.99 1.71 -20.26
CA GLY A 241 -3.75 3.10 -20.67
C GLY A 241 -4.41 3.45 -22.01
N GLU A 242 -4.36 2.53 -22.96
CA GLU A 242 -5.01 2.66 -24.26
C GLU A 242 -6.54 2.72 -24.09
N ALA A 243 -7.12 1.78 -23.34
CA ALA A 243 -8.56 1.74 -23.07
C ALA A 243 -9.07 3.02 -22.39
N MET A 244 -8.33 3.57 -21.42
CA MET A 244 -8.68 4.85 -20.80
C MET A 244 -8.63 6.01 -21.79
N SER A 245 -7.65 6.02 -22.68
CA SER A 245 -7.48 7.10 -23.68
C SER A 245 -8.59 7.07 -24.72
N ASP A 246 -8.96 5.87 -25.16
CA ASP A 246 -10.06 5.64 -26.10
C ASP A 246 -11.40 6.04 -25.47
N TYR A 247 -11.66 5.62 -24.22
CA TYR A 247 -12.89 5.97 -23.49
C TYR A 247 -13.04 7.49 -23.30
N LEU A 248 -11.94 8.18 -22.97
CA LEU A 248 -11.94 9.63 -22.79
C LEU A 248 -11.88 10.41 -24.11
N ASN A 249 -11.71 9.71 -25.25
CA ASN A 249 -11.51 10.30 -26.57
C ASN A 249 -10.38 11.36 -26.58
N VAL A 250 -9.22 11.01 -26.02
CA VAL A 250 -8.04 11.90 -25.93
C VAL A 250 -6.90 11.45 -26.83
N ASP A 251 -6.29 12.39 -27.56
CA ASP A 251 -5.07 12.14 -28.36
C ASP A 251 -3.82 12.36 -27.50
N LEU A 252 -3.26 11.27 -26.97
CA LEU A 252 -2.04 11.31 -26.16
C LEU A 252 -0.81 11.83 -26.92
N ILE A 253 -0.73 11.65 -28.25
CA ILE A 253 0.39 12.15 -29.05
C ILE A 253 0.35 13.67 -29.10
N ASP A 254 -0.84 14.24 -29.37
CA ASP A 254 -1.03 15.68 -29.39
C ASP A 254 -0.82 16.31 -28.01
N ILE A 255 -1.37 15.69 -26.95
CA ILE A 255 -1.16 16.13 -25.56
C ILE A 255 0.33 16.09 -25.19
N THR A 256 1.02 15.00 -25.51
CA THR A 256 2.47 14.86 -25.26
C THR A 256 3.25 15.95 -25.98
N ARG A 257 2.90 16.25 -27.23
CA ARG A 257 3.52 17.34 -27.99
C ARG A 257 3.31 18.68 -27.29
N LYS A 258 2.07 18.99 -26.89
CA LYS A 258 1.72 20.24 -26.18
C LYS A 258 2.50 20.40 -24.86
N LEU A 259 2.60 19.35 -24.05
CA LEU A 259 3.37 19.37 -22.80
C LEU A 259 4.87 19.58 -23.03
N GLN A 260 5.40 19.06 -24.15
CA GLN A 260 6.82 19.15 -24.46
C GLN A 260 7.26 20.47 -25.11
N ILE A 261 6.35 21.20 -25.77
CA ILE A 261 6.67 22.45 -26.50
C ILE A 261 7.42 23.44 -25.59
N ASN A 262 7.02 23.57 -24.33
CA ASN A 262 7.65 24.49 -23.37
C ASN A 262 8.37 23.78 -22.21
N ALA A 263 8.65 22.48 -22.31
CA ALA A 263 9.28 21.73 -21.22
C ALA A 263 10.60 22.33 -20.71
N HIS A 264 11.35 22.95 -21.61
CA HIS A 264 12.61 23.64 -21.33
C HIS A 264 12.45 24.94 -20.52
N GLU A 265 11.25 25.52 -20.47
CA GLU A 265 10.96 26.76 -19.74
C GLU A 265 10.75 26.52 -18.23
N TRP A 266 10.12 25.40 -17.87
CA TRP A 266 9.80 25.04 -16.48
C TRP A 266 10.67 23.92 -15.90
N PHE A 267 11.45 23.23 -16.74
CA PHE A 267 12.48 22.29 -16.29
C PHE A 267 13.83 22.63 -16.95
N LYS A 268 14.72 23.24 -16.16
CA LYS A 268 16.12 23.45 -16.53
C LYS A 268 16.95 22.38 -15.82
N PRO A 269 17.37 21.30 -16.51
CA PRO A 269 18.23 20.30 -15.90
C PRO A 269 19.50 20.98 -15.39
N LYS A 270 19.98 20.58 -14.21
CA LYS A 270 21.27 21.06 -13.70
C LYS A 270 22.37 20.62 -14.66
N ASP A 271 23.39 21.47 -14.86
CA ASP A 271 24.53 21.17 -15.71
C ASP A 271 25.10 19.78 -15.40
N GLY A 272 25.23 18.95 -16.43
CA GLY A 272 25.75 17.58 -16.31
C GLY A 272 24.71 16.48 -16.05
N GLN A 273 23.41 16.80 -15.89
CA GLN A 273 22.38 15.75 -15.87
C GLN A 273 22.09 15.25 -17.30
N PRO A 274 22.23 13.93 -17.58
CA PRO A 274 21.88 13.39 -18.88
C PRO A 274 20.37 13.54 -19.11
N THR A 275 19.99 14.17 -20.22
CA THR A 275 18.59 14.16 -20.66
C THR A 275 18.25 12.75 -21.15
N SER A 276 17.12 12.18 -20.71
CA SER A 276 16.69 10.81 -21.06
C SER A 276 16.38 10.61 -22.56
N ARG A 277 16.42 11.68 -23.36
CA ARG A 277 16.31 11.60 -24.81
C ARG A 277 17.60 11.02 -25.41
N ARG A 278 17.69 9.69 -25.49
CA ARG A 278 18.40 9.08 -26.61
C ARG A 278 17.55 9.29 -27.87
N PRO A 279 18.05 9.95 -28.93
CA PRO A 279 17.38 9.89 -30.22
C PRO A 279 17.28 8.41 -30.61
N ARG A 280 16.08 7.92 -30.95
CA ARG A 280 15.98 6.63 -31.64
C ARG A 280 16.76 6.78 -32.95
N ALA A 281 17.97 6.21 -33.00
CA ALA A 281 18.66 6.01 -34.26
C ALA A 281 17.72 5.17 -35.12
N ARG A 282 17.33 5.69 -36.30
CA ARG A 282 16.63 4.89 -37.31
C ARG A 282 17.53 3.70 -37.64
N GLN A 283 17.20 2.51 -37.15
CA GLN A 283 17.80 1.31 -37.70
C GLN A 283 17.35 1.20 -39.16
N PRO A 284 18.27 1.07 -40.13
CA PRO A 284 17.87 0.75 -41.49
C PRO A 284 17.24 -0.64 -41.48
N ARG A 285 16.05 -0.75 -42.08
CA ARG A 285 15.44 -2.04 -42.41
C ARG A 285 16.44 -2.82 -43.27
N SER A 286 17.12 -3.80 -42.68
CA SER A 286 17.78 -4.84 -43.47
C SER A 286 16.69 -5.78 -43.96
N GLY A 287 16.38 -5.68 -45.25
CA GLY A 287 15.58 -6.69 -45.92
C GLY A 287 16.30 -8.04 -45.87
N ARG A 288 15.53 -9.07 -45.54
CA ARG A 288 15.51 -10.40 -46.17
C ARG A 288 14.14 -10.99 -45.91
#